data_AF-A0A7X7A104-F1
#
_entry.id   AF-A0A7X7A104-F1
#
_cell.length_a   1.000
_cell.length_b   1.000
_cell.length_c   1.000
_cell.angle_alpha   90.00
_cell.angle_beta   90.00
_cell.angle_gamma   90.00
#
_symmetry.space_group_name_H-M   'P 1'
#
loop_
_entity.id
_entity.type
_entity.pdbx_description
1 polymer ?
#
loop_
_entity_poly.entity_id
_entity_poly.type
_entity_poly.pdbx_seq_one_letter_code
_entity_poly.pdbx_strand_id
1 'polypeptide(L)' 'TKEYFVHANGLKDNIREDDEVTFDLEEGRKGLNAVNVKLA' A
#
# COMPACT_ATOMS: atom_id res chain seq x y z
N THR A 1 4.26 9.11 -12.53
CA THR A 1 4.34 8.15 -11.42
C THR A 1 3.06 8.27 -10.63
N LYS A 2 2.33 7.17 -10.40
CA LYS A 2 1.06 7.21 -9.65
C LYS A 2 1.37 7.02 -8.17
N GLU A 3 0.75 7.82 -7.32
CA GLU A 3 0.88 7.70 -5.87
C GLU A 3 -0.44 7.19 -5.29
N TYR A 4 -0.34 6.31 -4.30
CA TYR A 4 -1.48 5.68 -3.65
C TYR A 4 -1.36 5.83 -2.14
N PHE A 5 -2.49 6.00 -1.47
CA PHE A 5 -2.51 6.10 -0.02
C PHE A 5 -2.50 4.70 0.60
N VAL A 6 -1.63 4.51 1.58
CA VAL A 6 -1.57 3.31 2.41
C VAL A 6 -1.74 3.71 3.87
N HIS A 7 -2.41 2.88 4.66
CA HIS A 7 -2.50 3.04 6.11
C HIS A 7 -1.52 2.08 6.78
N ALA A 8 -0.68 2.59 7.70
CA ALA A 8 0.36 1.78 8.35
C ALA A 8 -0.19 0.52 9.07
N ASN A 9 -1.40 0.59 9.62
CA ASN A 9 -2.05 -0.57 10.25
C ASN A 9 -2.42 -1.70 9.26
N GLY A 10 -2.40 -1.42 7.95
CA GLY A 10 -2.73 -2.38 6.90
C GLY A 10 -1.52 -3.11 6.31
N LEU A 11 -0.30 -2.78 6.76
CA LEU A 11 0.91 -3.43 6.29
C LEU A 11 1.00 -4.86 6.88
N LYS A 12 1.21 -5.85 6.02
CA LYS A 12 1.41 -7.25 6.45
C LYS A 12 2.83 -7.51 6.95
N ASP A 13 3.78 -6.74 6.43
CA ASP A 13 5.20 -6.84 6.72
C ASP A 13 5.78 -5.50 7.18
N ASN A 14 6.97 -5.56 7.80
CA ASN A 14 7.74 -4.36 8.12
C ASN A 14 8.43 -3.86 6.85
N ILE A 15 7.78 -2.92 6.16
CA ILE A 15 8.27 -2.29 4.93
C ILE A 15 9.10 -1.05 5.27
N ARG A 16 10.20 -0.86 4.55
CA ARG A 16 11.12 0.28 4.66
C ARG A 16 11.18 1.05 3.34
N GLU A 17 11.85 2.19 3.39
CA GLU A 17 12.21 2.94 2.19
C GLU A 17 13.02 2.03 1.23
N ASP A 18 12.80 2.20 -0.07
CA ASP A 18 13.38 1.40 -1.17
C ASP A 18 12.95 -0.08 -1.27
N ASP A 19 12.07 -0.59 -0.41
CA ASP A 19 11.53 -1.95 -0.55
C ASP A 19 10.56 -2.05 -1.74
N GLU A 20 10.74 -3.09 -2.57
CA GLU A 20 9.75 -3.45 -3.58
C GLU A 20 8.57 -4.17 -2.92
N VAL A 21 7.36 -3.69 -3.21
CA VAL A 21 6.13 -4.18 -2.59
C VAL A 21 5.06 -4.49 -3.63
N THR A 22 4.19 -5.44 -3.27
CA THR A 22 2.95 -5.72 -4.00
C THR A 22 1.76 -5.32 -3.15
N PHE A 23 0.71 -4.83 -3.81
CA PHE A 23 -0.52 -4.38 -3.18
C PHE A 23 -1.70 -4.46 -4.16
N ASP A 24 -2.90 -4.48 -3.61
CA ASP A 24 -4.15 -4.35 -4.37
C ASP A 24 -4.65 -2.92 -4.31
N LEU A 25 -5.43 -2.50 -5.31
CA LEU A 25 -6.05 -1.18 -5.36
C LEU A 25 -7.55 -1.27 -5.08
N GLU A 26 -8.02 -0.46 -4.14
CA GLU A 26 -9.45 -0.34 -3.81
C GLU A 26 -9.89 1.12 -3.72
N GLU A 27 -11.12 1.42 -4.15
CA GLU A 27 -11.73 2.74 -4.00
C GLU A 27 -12.22 2.95 -2.55
N GLY A 28 -11.54 3.83 -1.83
CA GLY A 28 -11.96 4.29 -0.50
C GLY A 28 -12.67 5.63 -0.53
N ARG A 29 -13.11 6.08 0.66
CA ARG A 29 -13.79 7.38 0.85
C ARG A 29 -12.99 8.60 0.38
N LYS A 30 -11.67 8.46 0.20
CA LYS A 30 -10.75 9.54 -0.19
C LYS A 30 -10.06 9.28 -1.54
N GLY A 31 -10.50 8.28 -2.30
CA GLY A 31 -9.88 7.86 -3.56
C GLY A 31 -9.23 6.48 -3.47
N LEU A 32 -8.35 6.18 -4.43
CA LEU A 32 -7.67 4.89 -4.56
C LEU A 32 -6.68 4.67 -3.42
N ASN A 33 -6.89 3.57 -2.68
CA ASN A 33 -6.03 3.13 -1.60
C ASN A 33 -5.29 1.85 -2.01
N ALA A 34 -4.05 1.74 -1.58
CA ALA A 34 -3.29 0.50 -1.60
C ALA A 34 -3.63 -0.34 -0.37
N VAL A 35 -4.11 -1.56 -0.59
CA VAL A 35 -4.46 -2.53 0.46
C VAL A 35 -3.65 -3.82 0.30
N ASN A 36 -3.63 -4.66 1.33
CA ASN A 36 -2.86 -5.91 1.36
C ASN A 36 -1.37 -5.73 1.04
N VAL A 37 -0.78 -4.60 1.44
CA VAL A 37 0.60 -4.26 1.10
C VAL A 37 1.57 -5.23 1.81
N LYS A 38 2.44 -5.84 1.01
CA LYS A 38 3.45 -6.82 1.43
C LYS A 38 4.71 -6.68 0.57
N LEU A 39 5.82 -7.24 1.02
CA LEU A 39 7.02 -7.34 0.18
C LEU A 39 6.72 -8.15 -1.09
N ALA A 40 7.35 -7.77 -2.21
CA ALA A 40 7.11 -8.37 -3.52
C ALA A 40 7.51 -9.85 -3.60
#